data_AF-A0A843SXZ9-F1
#
_entry.id   AF-A0A843SXZ9-F1
#
_cell.length_a   1.000
_cell.length_b   1.000
_cell.length_c   1.000
_cell.angle_alpha   90.00
_cell.angle_beta   90.00
_cell.angle_gamma   90.00
#
_symmetry.space_group_name_H-M   'P 1'
#
loop_
_entity.id
_entity.type
_entity.pdbx_description
1 polymer ?
#
loop_
_entity_poly.entity_id
_entity_poly.type
_entity_poly.pdbx_seq_one_letter_code
_entity_poly.pdbx_strand_id
1 'polypeptide(L)'
;MTFGGVQRKLQTYASFVRFSHSVFALPFALAGALLASRQSPVTLPVIGWILVAMVAARSAAMGFNRLVDARFDALNPRTANREIPRGAMSAREAALFVTLASGVFVG
;
A
#
# COMPACT_ATOMS: atom_id res chain seq x y z
N MET A 1 -35.63 15.68 1.62
CA MET A 1 -34.38 16.28 1.07
C MET A 1 -33.18 15.71 1.83
N THR A 2 -32.84 14.43 1.61
CA THR A 2 -31.97 13.65 2.52
C THR A 2 -30.76 13.04 1.79
N PHE A 3 -30.28 13.67 0.71
CA PHE A 3 -29.14 13.17 -0.07
C PHE A 3 -27.78 13.76 0.35
N GLY A 4 -27.75 14.80 1.19
CA GLY A 4 -26.50 15.48 1.58
C GLY A 4 -25.69 14.80 2.71
N GLY A 5 -26.33 14.01 3.57
CA GLY A 5 -25.70 13.44 4.77
C GLY A 5 -24.87 12.18 4.49
N VAL A 6 -25.33 11.33 3.56
CA VAL A 6 -24.63 10.09 3.16
C VAL A 6 -23.38 10.44 2.33
N GLN A 7 -23.48 11.43 1.45
CA GLN A 7 -22.35 11.94 0.66
C GLN A 7 -21.20 12.44 1.55
N ARG A 8 -21.54 13.16 2.62
CA ARG A 8 -20.55 13.76 3.53
C ARG A 8 -19.87 12.70 4.39
N LYS A 9 -20.61 11.68 4.86
CA LYS A 9 -20.04 10.53 5.58
C LYS A 9 -19.14 9.69 4.68
N LEU A 10 -19.53 9.42 3.43
CA LEU A 10 -18.68 8.70 2.46
C LEU A 10 -17.39 9.48 2.12
N GLN A 11 -17.47 10.80 1.98
CA GLN A 11 -16.28 11.65 1.80
C GLN A 11 -15.36 11.65 3.03
N THR A 12 -15.92 11.61 4.25
CA THR A 12 -15.14 11.48 5.49
C THR A 12 -14.49 10.10 5.63
N TYR A 13 -15.18 9.02 5.24
CA TYR A 13 -14.61 7.67 5.23
C TYR A 13 -13.52 7.51 4.15
N ALA A 14 -13.68 8.15 2.98
CA ALA A 14 -12.70 8.13 1.91
C ALA A 14 -11.42 8.94 2.22
N SER A 15 -11.53 10.04 2.99
CA SER A 15 -10.33 10.79 3.40
C SER A 15 -9.55 10.13 4.56
N PHE A 16 -10.19 9.23 5.31
CA PHE A 16 -9.59 8.53 6.45
C PHE A 16 -8.71 7.33 6.05
N VAL A 17 -8.94 6.72 4.88
CA VAL A 17 -8.14 5.59 4.40
C VAL A 17 -6.87 6.11 3.71
N ARG A 18 -5.86 6.48 4.50
CA ARG A 18 -4.43 6.49 4.09
C ARG A 18 -4.09 7.18 2.75
N PHE A 19 -4.73 8.33 2.46
CA PHE A 19 -4.51 9.08 1.23
C PHE A 19 -3.04 9.56 1.11
N SER A 20 -2.42 10.08 2.18
CA SER A 20 -1.18 10.89 2.02
C SER A 20 0.03 10.20 1.37
N HIS A 21 0.26 8.90 1.60
CA HIS A 21 1.36 8.17 0.92
C HIS A 21 0.92 7.48 -0.39
N SER A 22 -0.37 7.18 -0.53
CA SER A 22 -0.95 6.56 -1.72
C SER A 22 -1.24 7.61 -2.81
N VAL A 23 -1.52 8.86 -2.43
CA VAL A 23 -1.72 10.02 -3.32
C VAL A 23 -0.55 10.23 -4.26
N PHE A 24 0.68 9.99 -3.81
CA PHE A 24 1.84 10.09 -4.70
C PHE A 24 1.90 8.96 -5.73
N ALA A 25 1.34 7.79 -5.43
CA ALA A 25 1.29 6.65 -6.35
C ALA A 25 0.06 6.68 -7.28
N LEU A 26 -1.03 7.33 -6.85
CA LEU A 26 -2.28 7.44 -7.61
C LEU A 26 -2.10 8.02 -9.03
N PRO A 27 -1.33 9.10 -9.26
CA PRO A 27 -1.13 9.64 -10.61
C PRO A 27 -0.55 8.61 -11.57
N PHE A 28 0.38 7.78 -11.11
CA PHE A 28 0.98 6.72 -11.92
C PHE A 28 0.00 5.58 -12.18
N ALA A 29 -0.76 5.17 -11.16
CA ALA A 29 -1.80 4.15 -11.30
C ALA A 29 -2.93 4.61 -12.25
N LEU A 30 -3.36 5.86 -12.14
CA LEU A 30 -4.38 6.46 -13.01
C LEU A 30 -3.88 6.68 -14.44
N ALA A 31 -2.61 7.07 -14.61
CA ALA A 31 -2.00 7.15 -15.94
C ALA A 31 -1.96 5.77 -16.62
N GLY A 32 -1.58 4.72 -15.87
CA GLY A 32 -1.63 3.34 -16.35
C GLY A 32 -3.04 2.90 -16.72
N ALA A 33 -4.04 3.20 -15.87
CA ALA A 33 -5.44 2.92 -16.15
C ALA A 33 -5.95 3.67 -17.39
N LEU A 34 -5.56 4.95 -17.58
CA LEU A 34 -5.94 5.75 -18.75
C LEU A 34 -5.29 5.22 -20.04
N LEU A 35 -4.08 4.67 -19.97
CA LEU A 35 -3.46 3.99 -21.11
C LEU A 35 -4.14 2.66 -21.42
N ALA A 36 -4.48 1.88 -20.40
CA ALA A 36 -5.22 0.63 -20.54
C ALA A 36 -6.63 0.85 -21.09
N SER A 37 -7.28 1.98 -20.74
CA SER A 37 -8.63 2.31 -21.19
C SER A 37 -8.76 2.47 -22.71
N ARG A 38 -7.64 2.70 -23.41
CA ARG A 38 -7.60 2.76 -24.88
C ARG A 38 -7.78 1.39 -25.54
N GLN A 39 -7.52 0.31 -24.83
CA GLN A 39 -7.55 -1.06 -25.34
C GLN A 39 -8.67 -1.89 -24.68
N SER A 40 -9.06 -1.56 -23.46
CA SER A 40 -10.12 -2.28 -22.73
C SER A 40 -10.88 -1.36 -21.78
N PRO A 41 -12.21 -1.54 -21.59
CA PRO A 41 -12.96 -0.70 -20.67
C PRO A 41 -12.45 -0.82 -19.23
N VAL A 42 -12.07 0.32 -18.64
CA VAL A 42 -11.71 0.38 -17.22
C VAL A 42 -12.98 0.59 -16.41
N THR A 43 -13.41 -0.44 -15.69
CA THR A 43 -14.59 -0.40 -14.82
C THR A 43 -14.19 -0.08 -13.37
N LEU A 44 -15.14 0.35 -12.53
CA LEU A 44 -14.89 0.62 -11.11
C LEU A 44 -14.25 -0.57 -10.36
N PRO A 45 -14.64 -1.84 -10.60
CA PRO A 45 -13.96 -2.99 -10.02
C PRO A 45 -12.49 -3.10 -10.42
N VAL A 46 -12.13 -2.79 -11.67
CA VAL A 46 -10.74 -2.80 -12.15
C VAL A 46 -9.92 -1.74 -11.42
N ILE A 47 -10.48 -0.55 -11.20
CA ILE A 47 -9.82 0.50 -10.41
C ILE A 47 -9.60 0.01 -8.97
N GLY A 48 -10.59 -0.66 -8.37
CA GLY A 48 -10.45 -1.27 -7.05
C GLY A 48 -9.29 -2.26 -6.97
N TRP A 49 -9.18 -3.16 -7.95
CA TRP A 49 -8.08 -4.13 -8.04
C TRP A 49 -6.71 -3.48 -8.26
N ILE A 50 -6.63 -2.43 -9.09
CA ILE A 50 -5.39 -1.67 -9.28
C ILE A 50 -4.92 -1.07 -7.94
N LEU A 51 -5.84 -0.54 -7.13
CA LEU A 51 -5.50 0.03 -5.82
C LEU A 51 -5.05 -1.06 -4.84
N VAL A 52 -5.75 -2.20 -4.79
CA VAL A 52 -5.36 -3.33 -3.95
C VAL A 52 -3.98 -3.84 -4.33
N ALA A 53 -3.73 -4.07 -5.62
CA ALA A 53 -2.45 -4.51 -6.15
C ALA A 53 -1.33 -3.51 -5.83
N MET A 54 -1.57 -2.22 -6.04
CA MET A 54 -0.60 -1.16 -5.74
C MET A 54 -0.22 -1.13 -4.26
N VAL A 55 -1.20 -1.22 -3.36
CA VAL A 55 -0.95 -1.22 -1.90
C VAL A 55 -0.22 -2.49 -1.48
N ALA A 56 -0.66 -3.65 -1.97
CA ALA A 56 -0.04 -4.94 -1.68
C ALA A 56 1.43 -4.99 -2.13
N ALA A 57 1.71 -4.59 -3.37
CA ALA A 57 3.07 -4.52 -3.90
C ALA A 57 3.96 -3.58 -3.09
N ARG A 58 3.48 -2.38 -2.75
CA ARG A 58 4.25 -1.41 -1.98
C ARG A 58 4.54 -1.91 -0.56
N SER A 59 3.56 -2.53 0.08
CA SER A 59 3.70 -3.13 1.40
C SER A 59 4.67 -4.31 1.38
N ALA A 60 4.58 -5.19 0.38
CA ALA A 60 5.52 -6.30 0.20
C ALA A 60 6.95 -5.80 0.00
N ALA A 61 7.16 -4.85 -0.91
CA ALA A 61 8.48 -4.27 -1.18
C ALA A 61 9.09 -3.57 0.04
N MET A 62 8.29 -2.76 0.75
CA MET A 62 8.78 -2.07 1.95
C MET A 62 9.09 -3.03 3.10
N GLY A 63 8.23 -4.03 3.31
CA GLY A 63 8.46 -5.06 4.31
C GLY A 63 9.69 -5.92 3.99
N PHE A 64 9.88 -6.27 2.72
CA PHE A 64 11.02 -7.04 2.25
C PHE A 64 12.33 -6.29 2.47
N ASN A 65 12.38 -5.02 2.06
CA ASN A 65 13.55 -4.17 2.28
C ASN A 65 13.89 -4.09 3.78
N ARG A 66 12.90 -3.86 4.65
CA ARG A 66 13.12 -3.83 6.10
C ARG A 66 13.59 -5.17 6.67
N LEU A 67 13.07 -6.29 6.16
CA LEU A 67 13.44 -7.63 6.62
C LEU A 67 14.90 -7.97 6.27
N VAL A 68 15.30 -7.73 5.01
CA VAL A 68 16.66 -8.02 4.53
C VAL A 68 17.67 -7.03 5.12
N ASP A 69 17.30 -5.75 5.15
CA ASP A 69 18.20 -4.70 5.62
C ASP A 69 18.26 -4.62 7.14
N ALA A 70 17.49 -5.40 7.90
CA ALA A 70 17.43 -5.34 9.36
C ALA A 70 18.81 -5.36 10.05
N ARG A 71 19.74 -6.19 9.54
CA ARG A 71 21.11 -6.27 10.07
C ARG A 71 21.93 -5.02 9.75
N PHE A 72 21.76 -4.43 8.57
CA PHE A 72 22.45 -3.22 8.15
C PHE A 72 21.83 -1.97 8.80
N ASP A 73 20.52 -1.94 8.95
CA ASP A 73 19.76 -0.88 9.61
C ASP A 73 20.17 -0.75 11.09
N ALA A 74 20.49 -1.86 11.75
CA ALA A 74 20.99 -1.88 13.14
C ALA A 74 22.38 -1.24 13.30
N LEU A 75 23.21 -1.28 12.25
CA LEU A 75 24.57 -0.72 12.27
C LEU A 75 24.61 0.77 11.94
N ASN A 76 23.53 1.33 11.38
CA ASN A 76 23.46 2.72 10.97
C ASN A 76 22.73 3.55 12.05
N PRO A 77 23.39 4.55 12.67
CA PRO A 77 22.81 5.39 13.72
C PRO A 77 21.49 6.07 13.33
N ARG A 78 21.26 6.31 12.03
CA ARG A 78 20.05 6.94 11.51
C ARG A 78 18.84 6.00 11.44
N THR A 79 19.07 4.68 11.34
CA THR A 79 18.02 3.66 11.13
C THR A 79 17.97 2.60 12.22
N ALA A 80 18.89 2.64 13.18
CA ALA A 80 18.96 1.72 14.31
C ALA A 80 17.68 1.73 15.18
N ASN A 81 16.86 2.79 15.10
CA ASN A 81 15.61 2.91 15.84
C ASN A 81 14.37 2.35 15.10
N ARG A 82 14.58 1.66 13.97
CA ARG A 82 13.49 1.02 13.21
C ARG A 82 12.92 -0.19 13.96
N GLU A 83 11.70 -0.56 13.56
CA GLU A 83 10.87 -1.58 14.23
C GLU A 83 11.56 -2.95 14.38
N ILE A 84 12.31 -3.40 13.36
CA ILE A 84 12.98 -4.72 13.38
C ILE A 84 14.28 -4.69 14.20
N PRO A 85 15.22 -3.73 13.99
CA PRO A 85 16.40 -3.59 14.86
C PRO A 85 16.08 -3.35 16.34
N ARG A 86 14.98 -2.63 16.62
CA ARG A 86 14.51 -2.33 17.97
C ARG A 86 13.79 -3.51 18.64
N GLY A 87 13.53 -4.59 17.90
CA GLY A 87 12.80 -5.77 18.40
C GLY A 87 11.30 -5.54 18.60
N ALA A 88 10.73 -4.45 18.07
CA ALA A 88 9.29 -4.19 18.10
C ALA A 88 8.50 -5.07 17.12
N MET A 89 9.18 -5.65 16.12
CA MET A 89 8.63 -6.65 15.21
C MET A 89 9.69 -7.73 14.95
N SER A 90 9.33 -8.99 15.15
CA SER A 90 10.22 -10.11 14.87
C SER A 90 10.42 -10.29 13.36
N ALA A 91 11.58 -10.84 12.97
CA ALA A 91 11.86 -11.17 11.57
C ALA A 91 10.82 -12.15 10.98
N ARG A 92 10.22 -13.01 11.81
CA ARG A 92 9.17 -13.95 11.40
C ARG A 92 7.85 -13.25 11.11
N GLU A 93 7.45 -12.28 11.93
CA GLU A 93 6.25 -11.46 11.67
C GLU A 93 6.42 -10.60 10.42
N ALA A 94 7.61 -10.01 10.23
CA ALA A 94 7.95 -9.27 9.03
C ALA A 94 7.90 -10.17 7.78
N ALA A 95 8.47 -11.38 7.85
CA ALA A 95 8.42 -12.34 6.76
C ALA A 95 6.97 -12.77 6.45
N LEU A 96 6.17 -13.09 7.47
CA LEU A 96 4.76 -13.43 7.30
C LEU A 96 3.98 -12.29 6.63
N PHE A 97 4.20 -11.04 7.06
CA PHE A 97 3.58 -9.88 6.46
C PHE A 97 3.94 -9.73 4.97
N VAL A 98 5.22 -9.90 4.61
CA VAL A 98 5.69 -9.83 3.22
C VAL A 98 5.09 -10.95 2.38
N THR A 99 5.04 -12.18 2.90
CA THR A 99 4.45 -13.32 2.19
C THR A 99 2.96 -13.13 1.96
N LEU A 100 2.21 -12.67 2.96
CA LEU A 100 0.78 -12.37 2.82
C LEU A 100 0.53 -11.23 1.82
N ALA A 101 1.29 -10.13 1.92
CA ALA A 101 1.18 -9.01 0.98
C ALA A 101 1.52 -9.43 -0.46
N SER A 102 2.52 -10.30 -0.63
CA SER A 102 2.87 -10.86 -1.94
C SER A 102 1.78 -11.79 -2.45
N GLY A 103 1.18 -12.61 -1.58
CA GLY A 103 0.05 -13.47 -1.93
C GLY A 103 -1.17 -12.67 -2.43
N VAL A 104 -1.49 -11.55 -1.76
CA VAL A 104 -2.56 -10.63 -2.20
C VAL A 104 -2.22 -9.90 -3.50
N PHE A 105 -0.94 -9.71 -3.82
CA PHE A 105 -0.53 -9.07 -5.06
C PHE A 105 -0.56 -10.02 -6.26
N VAL A 106 -0.25 -11.31 -6.03
CA VAL A 106 -0.17 -12.33 -7.09
C VAL A 106 -1.51 -13.02 -7.33
N GLY A 107 -2.35 -13.16 -6.31
CA GLY A 107 -3.69 -13.76 -6.39
C GLY A 107 -4.74 -12.79 -6.87
#